data_AF-A0A9D8I0G1-F1
#
_entry.id   AF-A0A9D8I0G1-F1
#
_cell.length_a   1.000
_cell.length_b   1.000
_cell.length_c   1.000
_cell.angle_alpha   90.00
_cell.angle_beta   90.00
_cell.angle_gamma   90.00
#
_symmetry.space_group_name_H-M   'P 1'
#
loop_
_entity.id
_entity.type
_entity.pdbx_description
1 polymer ?
#
loop_
_entity_poly.entity_id
_entity_poly.type
_entity_poly.pdbx_seq_one_letter_code
_entity_poly.pdbx_strand_id
1 'polypeptide(L)'
;MKPSHGNPSRKGYALIMVLVFTGIGLAMVGAALRWASNNAMLTQRNNLFISNVSVAEVATQKVIAKVAQDFQTNGESYVYDKLGDYRRLVPVPSENPVWSNYRFSDGRGNTDRTFVERLTPRTYGLLTTKYTGLQGYGATYRVLSNARLLASSSGSMVSAVRQDIQLAEIPLFEYAAYYAIDLEICPGFNFDILGPVHCTENLYLQPGGARLSFGSHVTAGKQLVQGKKPGDPNLRSPGVIEFRGERDGGVRAVNIPIGVPNTSNNLRLLVEIPSTAESPSSPLGKHRFYNQADLIVLVSNTITRVFSGAYNGFSTVIPATNLFDTTVIVTNRTGRGRGRGRKTRVTYTTNVYDGILSTNQIFYDRRENRNVLATEFDVDEMIDVMPYLVSVLGRQPRVIYVADHRSQSSTNMTALRIVNADTLPTGGLAIVTPNPMYVVGHFNVSPDEIGTANTAGSQPALLVSDAITILSTNWSDMNSGLTIASRVARPTTVNAAMITGIVPTRSGAYSGGFENSLRLLEDWNGLRLNYNGSIAVLYQSLYATAPITSGSTIYRPPIRSFAYDSNFDDVKKLPPATPFLRTVMRASYAQIKPDLIE
;
A
#
# COMPACT_ATOMS: atom_id res chain seq x y z
N MET A 1 59.07 -1.99 -110.11
CA MET A 1 58.31 -1.52 -108.94
C MET A 1 58.41 -2.59 -107.84
N LYS A 2 59.03 -2.28 -106.70
CA LYS A 2 59.16 -3.18 -105.53
C LYS A 2 57.83 -3.21 -104.75
N PRO A 3 57.33 -4.37 -104.30
CA PRO A 3 56.27 -4.42 -103.29
C PRO A 3 56.86 -4.21 -101.89
N SER A 4 56.26 -3.33 -101.09
CA SER A 4 56.62 -3.16 -99.68
C SER A 4 55.96 -4.25 -98.83
N HIS A 5 56.77 -5.07 -98.16
CA HIS A 5 56.29 -6.02 -97.16
C HIS A 5 55.96 -5.30 -95.84
N GLY A 6 54.68 -5.29 -95.48
CA GLY A 6 54.21 -4.88 -94.16
C GLY A 6 54.57 -5.94 -93.11
N ASN A 7 55.17 -5.49 -92.01
CA ASN A 7 55.69 -6.30 -90.92
C ASN A 7 54.55 -6.87 -90.03
N PRO A 8 54.37 -8.20 -89.88
CA PRO A 8 53.22 -8.77 -89.17
C PRO A 8 53.39 -8.92 -87.64
N SER A 9 54.47 -8.44 -87.04
CA SER A 9 54.79 -8.72 -85.62
C SER A 9 54.11 -7.81 -84.56
N ARG A 10 53.27 -6.84 -84.94
CA ARG A 10 52.59 -5.94 -83.98
C ARG A 10 51.13 -6.31 -83.61
N LYS A 11 50.57 -7.39 -84.17
CA LYS A 11 49.14 -7.74 -83.99
C LYS A 11 48.83 -8.75 -82.86
N GLY A 12 49.83 -9.35 -82.22
CA GLY A 12 49.64 -10.31 -81.12
C GLY A 12 49.50 -9.68 -79.71
N TYR A 13 50.23 -8.60 -79.43
CA TYR A 13 50.25 -7.96 -78.10
C TYR A 13 48.95 -7.23 -77.74
N ALA A 14 48.27 -6.62 -78.70
CA ALA A 14 47.01 -5.91 -78.47
C ALA A 14 45.87 -6.87 -78.04
N LEU A 15 45.80 -8.06 -78.65
CA LEU A 15 44.80 -9.07 -78.31
C LEU A 15 45.02 -9.63 -76.89
N ILE A 16 46.27 -9.91 -76.52
CA ILE A 16 46.63 -10.38 -75.18
C ILE A 16 46.34 -9.31 -74.13
N MET A 17 46.70 -8.04 -74.39
CA MET A 17 46.36 -6.91 -73.52
C MET A 17 44.84 -6.78 -73.31
N VAL A 18 44.05 -6.86 -74.38
CA VAL A 18 42.58 -6.79 -74.29
C VAL A 18 42.01 -7.97 -73.49
N LEU A 19 42.52 -9.20 -73.69
CA LEU A 19 42.09 -10.37 -72.92
C LEU A 19 42.45 -10.24 -71.43
N VAL A 20 43.64 -9.74 -71.10
CA VAL A 20 44.07 -9.51 -69.72
C VAL A 20 43.23 -8.42 -69.06
N PHE A 21 43.03 -7.27 -69.71
CA PHE A 21 42.17 -6.21 -69.16
C PHE A 21 40.70 -6.62 -69.07
N THR A 22 40.20 -7.42 -70.01
CA THR A 22 38.84 -8.00 -69.94
C THR A 22 38.75 -9.00 -68.78
N GLY A 23 39.77 -9.84 -68.58
CA GLY A 23 39.85 -10.77 -67.45
C GLY A 23 39.88 -10.04 -66.10
N ILE A 24 40.67 -8.97 -66.00
CA ILE A 24 40.70 -8.09 -64.81
C ILE A 24 39.34 -7.41 -64.63
N GLY A 25 38.73 -6.88 -65.70
CA GLY A 25 37.40 -6.28 -65.68
C GLY A 25 36.32 -7.23 -65.19
N LEU A 26 36.29 -8.46 -65.70
CA LEU A 26 35.38 -9.52 -65.26
C LEU A 26 35.64 -9.93 -63.81
N ALA A 27 36.90 -10.00 -63.38
CA ALA A 27 37.25 -10.28 -61.99
C ALA A 27 36.78 -9.17 -61.04
N MET A 28 36.93 -7.90 -61.43
CA MET A 28 36.42 -6.75 -60.66
C MET A 28 34.89 -6.76 -60.58
N VAL A 29 34.20 -7.04 -61.69
CA VAL A 29 32.73 -7.16 -61.71
C VAL A 29 32.29 -8.33 -60.83
N GLY A 30 32.95 -9.48 -60.93
CA GLY A 30 32.68 -10.64 -60.07
C GLY A 30 32.89 -10.35 -58.58
N ALA A 31 33.95 -9.63 -58.24
CA ALA A 31 34.22 -9.19 -56.87
C ALA A 31 33.15 -8.20 -56.36
N ALA A 32 32.75 -7.22 -57.19
CA ALA A 32 31.71 -6.26 -56.86
C ALA A 32 30.33 -6.94 -56.68
N LEU A 33 29.97 -7.88 -57.55
CA LEU A 33 28.73 -8.66 -57.43
C LEU A 33 28.72 -9.52 -56.16
N ARG A 34 29.85 -10.18 -55.84
CA ARG A 34 29.98 -10.96 -54.60
C ARG A 34 29.87 -10.08 -53.37
N TRP A 35 30.51 -8.92 -53.37
CA TRP A 35 30.42 -7.94 -52.27
C TRP A 35 28.99 -7.42 -52.10
N ALA A 36 28.32 -7.02 -53.18
CA ALA A 36 26.93 -6.56 -53.16
C ALA A 36 25.97 -7.65 -52.68
N SER A 37 26.15 -8.90 -53.15
CA SER A 37 25.35 -10.06 -52.72
C SER A 37 25.53 -10.36 -51.23
N ASN A 38 26.79 -10.33 -50.74
CA ASN A 38 27.08 -10.51 -49.32
C ASN A 38 26.43 -9.41 -48.46
N ASN A 39 26.54 -8.14 -48.88
CA ASN A 39 25.93 -7.02 -48.16
C ASN A 39 24.40 -7.09 -48.15
N ALA A 40 23.78 -7.49 -49.26
CA ALA A 40 22.34 -7.70 -49.33
C ALA A 40 21.89 -8.82 -48.38
N MET A 41 22.62 -9.94 -48.34
CA MET A 41 22.34 -11.05 -47.42
C MET A 41 22.54 -10.65 -45.95
N LEU A 42 23.61 -9.92 -45.63
CA LEU A 42 23.86 -9.42 -44.27
C LEU A 42 22.77 -8.44 -43.83
N THR A 43 22.35 -7.54 -44.71
CA THR A 43 21.27 -6.59 -44.44
C THR A 43 19.94 -7.31 -44.21
N GLN A 44 19.60 -8.27 -45.06
CA GLN A 44 18.38 -9.07 -44.90
C GLN A 44 18.40 -9.87 -43.59
N ARG A 45 19.53 -10.48 -43.23
CA ARG A 45 19.68 -11.20 -41.95
C ARG A 45 19.59 -10.27 -40.76
N ASN A 46 20.15 -9.06 -40.84
CA ASN A 46 20.04 -8.06 -39.79
C ASN A 46 18.58 -7.62 -39.57
N ASN A 47 17.84 -7.39 -40.67
CA ASN A 47 16.42 -7.05 -40.59
C ASN A 47 15.59 -8.19 -39.99
N LEU A 48 15.87 -9.44 -40.39
CA LEU A 48 15.22 -10.63 -39.81
C LEU A 48 15.53 -10.79 -38.33
N PHE A 49 16.77 -10.54 -37.91
CA PHE A 49 17.16 -10.56 -36.50
C PHE A 49 16.34 -9.57 -35.68
N ILE A 50 16.33 -8.28 -36.08
CA ILE A 50 15.60 -7.22 -35.38
C ILE A 50 14.10 -7.54 -35.30
N SER A 51 13.53 -8.04 -36.41
CA SER A 51 12.13 -8.47 -36.46
C SER A 51 11.85 -9.62 -35.49
N ASN A 52 12.66 -10.67 -35.52
CA ASN A 52 12.49 -11.84 -34.65
C ASN A 52 12.70 -11.49 -33.17
N VAL A 53 13.66 -10.63 -32.83
CA VAL A 53 13.83 -10.13 -31.45
C VAL A 53 12.57 -9.41 -31.00
N SER A 54 12.00 -8.54 -31.84
CA SER A 54 10.79 -7.81 -31.50
C SER A 54 9.60 -8.75 -31.29
N VAL A 55 9.47 -9.79 -32.13
CA VAL A 55 8.40 -10.80 -32.01
C VAL A 55 8.58 -11.70 -30.78
N ALA A 56 9.82 -12.11 -30.49
CA ALA A 56 10.16 -12.83 -29.26
C ALA A 56 9.83 -11.98 -28.02
N GLU A 57 10.11 -10.67 -28.07
CA GLU A 57 9.73 -9.75 -27.02
C GLU A 57 8.21 -9.72 -26.83
N VAL A 58 7.41 -9.62 -27.90
CA VAL A 58 5.94 -9.66 -27.79
C VAL A 58 5.46 -10.92 -27.06
N ALA A 59 6.04 -12.09 -27.38
CA ALA A 59 5.68 -13.33 -26.68
C ALA A 59 6.00 -13.27 -25.18
N THR A 60 7.18 -12.77 -24.81
CA THR A 60 7.53 -12.58 -23.39
C THR A 60 6.64 -11.53 -22.71
N GLN A 61 6.30 -10.41 -23.37
CA GLN A 61 5.40 -9.39 -22.81
C GLN A 61 3.99 -9.93 -22.59
N LYS A 62 3.49 -10.78 -23.49
CA LYS A 62 2.18 -11.45 -23.33
C LYS A 62 2.13 -12.28 -22.05
N VAL A 63 3.17 -13.06 -21.79
CA VAL A 63 3.31 -13.84 -20.55
C VAL A 63 3.37 -12.91 -19.33
N ILE A 64 4.26 -11.91 -19.35
CA ILE A 64 4.45 -10.98 -18.23
C ILE A 64 3.16 -10.22 -17.91
N ALA A 65 2.40 -9.80 -18.93
CA ALA A 65 1.12 -9.14 -18.74
C ALA A 65 0.10 -10.06 -18.03
N LYS A 66 0.03 -11.34 -18.42
CA LYS A 66 -0.85 -12.30 -17.76
C LYS A 66 -0.41 -12.61 -16.33
N VAL A 67 0.90 -12.83 -16.11
CA VAL A 67 1.48 -13.04 -14.78
C VAL A 67 1.19 -11.85 -13.89
N ALA A 68 1.37 -10.62 -14.39
CA ALA A 68 1.08 -9.42 -13.62
C ALA A 68 -0.40 -9.31 -13.27
N GLN A 69 -1.31 -9.59 -14.20
CA GLN A 69 -2.75 -9.61 -13.91
C GLN A 69 -3.09 -10.62 -12.81
N ASP A 70 -2.61 -11.85 -12.94
CA ASP A 70 -2.90 -12.93 -11.99
C ASP A 70 -2.26 -12.69 -10.63
N PHE A 71 -1.06 -12.12 -10.59
CA PHE A 71 -0.39 -11.73 -9.36
C PHE A 71 -1.18 -10.65 -8.63
N GLN A 72 -1.62 -9.61 -9.36
CA GLN A 72 -2.40 -8.53 -8.76
C GLN A 72 -3.69 -9.07 -8.13
N THR A 73 -4.41 -9.96 -8.80
CA THR A 73 -5.67 -10.50 -8.27
C THR A 73 -5.48 -11.58 -7.20
N ASN A 74 -4.54 -12.51 -7.39
CA ASN A 74 -4.49 -13.77 -6.63
C ASN A 74 -3.21 -13.95 -5.79
N GLY A 75 -2.16 -13.16 -6.03
CA GLY A 75 -0.87 -13.27 -5.34
C GLY A 75 0.09 -14.28 -5.97
N GLU A 76 1.29 -14.39 -5.39
CA GLU A 76 2.41 -15.15 -5.98
C GLU A 76 2.16 -16.66 -6.01
N SER A 77 1.52 -17.23 -4.99
CA SER A 77 1.26 -18.67 -4.94
C SER A 77 0.39 -19.13 -6.12
N TYR A 78 -0.61 -18.33 -6.51
CA TYR A 78 -1.41 -18.61 -7.69
C TYR A 78 -0.58 -18.57 -8.99
N VAL A 79 0.32 -17.59 -9.11
CA VAL A 79 1.24 -17.51 -10.26
C VAL A 79 2.13 -18.74 -10.33
N TYR A 80 2.66 -19.18 -9.19
CA TYR A 80 3.50 -20.37 -9.11
C TYR A 80 2.75 -21.62 -9.58
N ASP A 81 1.50 -21.81 -9.13
CA ASP A 81 0.65 -22.95 -9.53
C ASP A 81 0.27 -22.90 -11.03
N LYS A 82 0.29 -21.70 -11.64
CA LYS A 82 -0.09 -21.45 -13.03
C LYS A 82 1.06 -21.40 -14.03
N LEU A 83 2.28 -21.74 -13.62
CA LEU A 83 3.45 -21.82 -14.51
C LEU A 83 3.21 -22.66 -15.77
N GLY A 84 2.48 -23.77 -15.66
CA GLY A 84 2.14 -24.62 -16.79
C GLY A 84 1.30 -23.92 -17.87
N ASP A 85 0.37 -23.07 -17.45
CA ASP A 85 -0.52 -22.31 -18.34
C ASP A 85 0.26 -21.17 -19.01
N TYR A 86 1.11 -20.47 -18.25
CA TYR A 86 1.93 -19.38 -18.80
C TYR A 86 2.90 -19.85 -19.89
N ARG A 87 3.48 -21.04 -19.76
CA ARG A 87 4.37 -21.64 -20.77
C ARG A 87 3.69 -21.94 -22.11
N ARG A 88 2.36 -21.92 -22.17
CA ARG A 88 1.57 -22.13 -23.40
C ARG A 88 1.08 -20.82 -24.00
N LEU A 89 1.37 -19.68 -23.37
CA LEU A 89 1.00 -18.36 -23.88
C LEU A 89 2.02 -17.90 -24.91
N VAL A 90 1.64 -18.06 -26.18
CA VAL A 90 2.32 -17.46 -27.34
C VAL A 90 1.32 -16.61 -28.14
N PRO A 91 1.76 -15.58 -28.88
CA PRO A 91 0.90 -14.87 -29.82
C PRO A 91 0.29 -15.83 -30.84
N VAL A 92 -1.02 -15.74 -31.10
CA VAL A 92 -1.74 -16.67 -31.98
C VAL A 92 -2.46 -15.96 -33.14
N PRO A 93 -2.64 -16.62 -34.31
CA PRO A 93 -3.24 -15.97 -35.49
C PRO A 93 -4.63 -15.36 -35.28
N SER A 94 -5.41 -15.87 -34.33
CA SER A 94 -6.71 -15.31 -33.96
C SER A 94 -6.63 -13.93 -33.30
N GLU A 95 -5.48 -13.58 -32.71
CA GLU A 95 -5.21 -12.25 -32.15
C GLU A 95 -4.75 -11.27 -33.23
N ASN A 96 -3.88 -11.75 -34.13
CA ASN A 96 -3.47 -11.02 -35.32
C ASN A 96 -2.97 -12.01 -36.39
N PRO A 97 -3.42 -11.92 -37.66
CA PRO A 97 -2.97 -12.80 -38.72
C PRO A 97 -1.45 -12.84 -38.92
N VAL A 98 -0.72 -11.78 -38.57
CA VAL A 98 0.75 -11.71 -38.68
C VAL A 98 1.45 -12.85 -37.93
N TRP A 99 0.86 -13.35 -36.84
CA TRP A 99 1.44 -14.39 -36.01
C TRP A 99 1.51 -15.75 -36.73
N SER A 100 0.71 -15.96 -37.79
CA SER A 100 0.81 -17.16 -38.64
C SER A 100 2.15 -17.27 -39.39
N ASN A 101 2.87 -16.15 -39.53
CA ASN A 101 4.18 -16.12 -40.18
C ASN A 101 5.32 -16.53 -39.25
N TYR A 102 5.07 -16.65 -37.94
CA TYR A 102 6.10 -16.87 -36.94
C TYR A 102 5.87 -18.19 -36.19
N ARG A 103 6.96 -18.77 -35.69
CA ARG A 103 6.96 -19.89 -34.75
C ARG A 103 7.72 -19.49 -33.49
N PHE A 104 7.12 -19.80 -32.35
CA PHE A 104 7.70 -19.55 -31.03
C PHE A 104 8.25 -20.85 -30.44
N SER A 105 9.28 -20.77 -29.60
CA SER A 105 9.76 -21.91 -28.83
C SER A 105 10.36 -21.49 -27.49
N ASP A 106 10.41 -22.44 -26.56
CA ASP A 106 10.89 -22.25 -25.18
C ASP A 106 12.42 -22.43 -25.01
N GLY A 107 13.15 -22.63 -26.11
CA GLY A 107 14.58 -22.94 -26.07
C GLY A 107 14.91 -24.36 -25.58
N ARG A 108 13.92 -25.21 -25.30
CA ARG A 108 14.07 -26.63 -24.90
C ARG A 108 13.56 -27.61 -25.95
N GLY A 109 13.42 -27.14 -27.19
CA GLY A 109 12.90 -27.94 -28.31
C GLY A 109 11.37 -28.03 -28.38
N ASN A 110 10.61 -27.38 -27.48
CA ASN A 110 9.16 -27.34 -27.59
C ASN A 110 8.72 -26.16 -28.45
N THR A 111 7.90 -26.41 -29.47
CA THR A 111 7.28 -25.37 -30.30
C THR A 111 6.00 -24.87 -29.69
N ASP A 112 5.62 -23.63 -30.04
CA ASP A 112 4.38 -22.97 -29.58
C ASP A 112 4.33 -22.82 -28.06
N ARG A 113 5.50 -22.61 -27.47
CA ARG A 113 5.71 -22.42 -26.03
C ARG A 113 6.66 -21.29 -25.73
N THR A 114 6.50 -20.75 -24.53
CA THR A 114 7.43 -19.84 -23.87
C THR A 114 8.03 -20.54 -22.65
N PHE A 115 9.28 -20.20 -22.34
CA PHE A 115 9.91 -20.63 -21.11
C PHE A 115 9.47 -19.72 -19.96
N VAL A 116 8.99 -20.31 -18.87
CA VAL A 116 8.61 -19.60 -17.65
C VAL A 116 9.03 -20.43 -16.44
N GLU A 117 9.85 -19.87 -15.55
CA GLU A 117 10.32 -20.56 -14.35
C GLU A 117 10.55 -19.60 -13.19
N ARG A 118 10.29 -20.06 -11.96
CA ARG A 118 10.60 -19.29 -10.74
C ARG A 118 12.09 -19.47 -10.41
N LEU A 119 12.83 -18.37 -10.42
CA LEU A 119 14.25 -18.33 -10.08
C LEU A 119 14.48 -18.30 -8.57
N THR A 120 13.73 -17.44 -7.87
CA THR A 120 13.81 -17.31 -6.41
C THR A 120 12.43 -17.50 -5.79
N PRO A 121 12.33 -18.26 -4.69
CA PRO A 121 11.06 -18.42 -3.99
C PRO A 121 10.62 -17.11 -3.35
N ARG A 122 9.34 -17.02 -2.99
CA ARG A 122 8.79 -15.90 -2.22
C ARG A 122 9.45 -15.82 -0.84
N THR A 123 10.33 -14.84 -0.65
CA THR A 123 11.04 -14.60 0.62
C THR A 123 10.86 -13.15 1.07
N TYR A 124 10.79 -12.93 2.38
CA TYR A 124 10.79 -11.58 2.95
C TYR A 124 12.23 -11.04 3.02
N GLY A 125 12.44 -9.82 2.55
CA GLY A 125 13.71 -9.13 2.65
C GLY A 125 13.71 -7.84 1.83
N LEU A 126 14.90 -7.25 1.67
CA LEU A 126 15.08 -6.06 0.86
C LEU A 126 14.67 -6.32 -0.59
N LEU A 127 13.78 -5.47 -1.10
CA LEU A 127 13.38 -5.49 -2.49
C LEU A 127 14.50 -4.92 -3.38
N THR A 128 14.55 -5.40 -4.61
CA THR A 128 15.61 -5.03 -5.57
C THR A 128 15.11 -3.97 -6.56
N THR A 129 16.04 -3.31 -7.25
CA THR A 129 15.78 -2.37 -8.35
C THR A 129 15.04 -1.10 -7.93
N LYS A 130 13.72 -1.03 -8.16
CA LYS A 130 12.93 0.22 -8.12
C LYS A 130 12.41 0.61 -6.73
N TYR A 131 12.34 -0.34 -5.79
CA TYR A 131 12.00 -0.05 -4.38
C TYR A 131 13.16 -0.44 -3.46
N THR A 132 14.38 -0.17 -3.93
CA THR A 132 15.58 -0.40 -3.11
C THR A 132 15.44 0.34 -1.78
N GLY A 133 15.64 -0.38 -0.69
CA GLY A 133 15.46 0.15 0.67
C GLY A 133 14.11 -0.16 1.32
N LEU A 134 13.11 -0.66 0.57
CA LEU A 134 11.89 -1.21 1.16
C LEU A 134 12.05 -2.73 1.43
N GLN A 135 11.48 -3.20 2.52
CA GLN A 135 11.31 -4.62 2.79
C GLN A 135 10.00 -5.13 2.17
N GLY A 136 9.98 -6.41 1.82
CA GLY A 136 8.76 -7.05 1.35
C GLY A 136 8.99 -8.49 0.92
N TYR A 137 7.90 -9.15 0.54
CA TYR A 137 7.99 -10.47 -0.06
C TYR A 137 8.31 -10.34 -1.55
N GLY A 138 9.46 -10.83 -1.97
CA GLY A 138 9.89 -10.86 -3.36
C GLY A 138 10.02 -12.29 -3.89
N ALA A 139 9.55 -12.52 -5.13
CA ALA A 139 9.84 -13.74 -5.89
C ALA A 139 10.22 -13.37 -7.32
N THR A 140 11.30 -13.95 -7.84
CA THR A 140 11.80 -13.64 -9.19
C THR A 140 11.46 -14.76 -10.15
N TYR A 141 10.94 -14.40 -11.32
CA TYR A 141 10.56 -15.31 -12.40
C TYR A 141 11.32 -14.95 -13.67
N ARG A 142 11.74 -15.96 -14.42
CA ARG A 142 12.32 -15.83 -15.75
C ARG A 142 11.28 -16.14 -16.80
N VAL A 143 11.18 -15.26 -17.79
CA VAL A 143 10.35 -15.42 -18.99
C VAL A 143 11.26 -15.33 -20.21
N LEU A 144 11.23 -16.34 -21.06
CA LEU A 144 12.04 -16.39 -22.27
C LEU A 144 11.21 -16.92 -23.44
N SER A 145 11.41 -16.34 -24.61
CA SER A 145 10.83 -16.86 -25.85
C SER A 145 11.82 -16.72 -26.99
N ASN A 146 11.89 -17.76 -27.81
CA ASN A 146 12.48 -17.70 -29.13
C ASN A 146 11.38 -17.33 -30.15
N ALA A 147 11.77 -16.70 -31.25
CA ALA A 147 10.91 -16.47 -32.41
C ALA A 147 11.67 -16.73 -33.71
N ARG A 148 10.96 -17.30 -34.69
CA ARG A 148 11.44 -17.60 -36.03
C ARG A 148 10.37 -17.25 -37.07
N LEU A 149 10.75 -16.51 -38.11
CA LEU A 149 9.93 -16.35 -39.31
C LEU A 149 9.91 -17.65 -40.15
N LEU A 150 8.72 -18.09 -40.56
CA LEU A 150 8.51 -19.34 -41.31
C LEU A 150 8.82 -19.20 -42.81
N ALA A 151 8.47 -18.07 -43.42
CA ALA A 151 8.61 -17.82 -44.85
C ALA A 151 9.85 -16.96 -45.19
N SER A 152 11.05 -17.42 -44.84
CA SER A 152 12.30 -16.70 -45.13
C SER A 152 13.04 -17.29 -46.34
N SER A 153 13.29 -16.46 -47.37
CA SER A 153 14.10 -16.80 -48.55
C SER A 153 15.61 -16.87 -48.28
N SER A 154 16.08 -16.41 -47.12
CA SER A 154 17.50 -16.29 -46.74
C SER A 154 17.93 -17.23 -45.60
N GLY A 155 17.08 -18.22 -45.27
CA GLY A 155 17.35 -19.22 -44.23
C GLY A 155 16.57 -18.99 -42.93
N SER A 156 16.57 -20.02 -42.08
CA SER A 156 15.88 -20.04 -40.78
C SER A 156 16.71 -19.32 -39.71
N MET A 157 16.45 -18.03 -39.48
CA MET A 157 17.03 -17.31 -38.35
C MET A 157 16.10 -17.40 -37.14
N VAL A 158 16.68 -17.68 -35.96
CA VAL A 158 15.99 -17.68 -34.67
C VAL A 158 16.58 -16.54 -33.83
N SER A 159 15.75 -15.84 -33.08
CA SER A 159 16.19 -14.84 -32.11
C SER A 159 15.41 -15.00 -30.82
N ALA A 160 16.04 -14.63 -29.69
CA ALA A 160 15.54 -14.95 -28.37
C ALA A 160 15.64 -13.74 -27.43
N VAL A 161 14.61 -13.58 -26.60
CA VAL A 161 14.52 -12.53 -25.59
C VAL A 161 14.29 -13.19 -24.24
N ARG A 162 15.03 -12.72 -23.24
CA ARG A 162 14.91 -13.12 -21.84
C ARG A 162 14.56 -11.90 -21.00
N GLN A 163 13.60 -12.08 -20.10
CA GLN A 163 13.21 -11.08 -19.11
C GLN A 163 13.06 -11.74 -17.75
N ASP A 164 13.71 -11.17 -16.75
CA ASP A 164 13.46 -11.55 -15.37
C ASP A 164 12.53 -10.51 -14.74
N ILE A 165 11.48 -10.96 -14.06
CA ILE A 165 10.52 -10.11 -13.37
C ILE A 165 10.50 -10.46 -11.87
N GLN A 166 10.39 -9.44 -11.03
CA GLN A 166 10.17 -9.63 -9.59
C GLN A 166 8.71 -9.30 -9.26
N LEU A 167 8.02 -10.27 -8.67
CA LEU A 167 6.72 -10.07 -8.05
C LEU A 167 6.96 -9.66 -6.61
N ALA A 168 6.46 -8.49 -6.21
CA ALA A 168 6.70 -7.92 -4.89
C ALA A 168 5.38 -7.61 -4.17
N GLU A 169 5.29 -8.05 -2.92
CA GLU A 169 4.27 -7.66 -1.95
C GLU A 169 4.93 -6.84 -0.84
N ILE A 170 4.58 -5.55 -0.76
CA ILE A 170 5.21 -4.57 0.13
C ILE A 170 4.22 -4.27 1.27
N PRO A 171 4.57 -4.43 2.54
CA PRO A 171 3.74 -3.95 3.63
C PRO A 171 3.44 -2.46 3.45
N LEU A 172 2.19 -2.06 3.67
CA LEU A 172 1.79 -0.65 3.54
C LEU A 172 2.60 0.28 4.45
N PHE A 173 3.04 -0.24 5.60
CA PHE A 173 3.74 0.51 6.64
C PHE A 173 5.26 0.52 6.50
N GLU A 174 5.79 0.08 5.35
CA GLU A 174 7.16 0.38 4.91
C GLU A 174 7.34 1.86 4.53
N TYR A 175 6.23 2.58 4.35
CA TYR A 175 6.24 4.02 4.09
C TYR A 175 5.93 4.76 5.39
N ALA A 176 6.71 5.79 5.73
CA ALA A 176 6.33 6.73 6.79
C ALA A 176 5.03 7.48 6.44
N ALA A 177 4.85 7.77 5.15
CA ALA A 177 3.63 8.36 4.61
C ALA A 177 3.23 7.69 3.30
N TYR A 178 2.03 7.10 3.28
CA TYR A 178 1.41 6.55 2.07
C TYR A 178 0.09 7.26 1.77
N TYR A 179 -0.08 7.83 0.59
CA TYR A 179 -1.32 8.49 0.18
C TYR A 179 -1.86 7.83 -1.09
N ALA A 180 -3.08 7.31 -1.03
CA ALA A 180 -3.79 6.85 -2.24
C ALA A 180 -4.45 7.99 -3.02
N ILE A 181 -4.54 9.18 -2.41
CA ILE A 181 -5.10 10.41 -2.96
C ILE A 181 -4.01 11.49 -3.03
N ASP A 182 -4.32 12.72 -3.47
CA ASP A 182 -3.32 13.80 -3.47
C ASP A 182 -2.72 14.01 -2.06
N LEU A 183 -1.40 14.14 -2.00
CA LEU A 183 -0.62 14.44 -0.80
C LEU A 183 -0.20 15.91 -0.80
N GLU A 184 -0.44 16.62 0.30
CA GLU A 184 0.00 17.99 0.52
C GLU A 184 0.83 18.04 1.79
N ILE A 185 1.99 18.70 1.76
CA ILE A 185 2.84 18.90 2.95
C ILE A 185 3.22 20.39 3.00
N CYS A 186 2.58 21.14 3.91
CA CYS A 186 2.76 22.59 4.03
C CYS A 186 2.93 23.05 5.48
N PRO A 187 3.91 22.49 6.22
CA PRO A 187 3.96 22.54 7.67
C PRO A 187 3.98 23.96 8.25
N GLY A 188 4.69 24.91 7.63
CA GLY A 188 4.91 26.24 8.22
C GLY A 188 5.89 26.24 9.40
N PHE A 189 6.56 25.11 9.65
CA PHE A 189 7.62 24.91 10.64
C PHE A 189 8.62 23.88 10.13
N ASN A 190 9.79 23.79 10.75
CA ASN A 190 10.81 22.82 10.34
C ASN A 190 10.30 21.39 10.57
N PHE A 191 10.26 20.59 9.52
CA PHE A 191 9.63 19.28 9.56
C PHE A 191 10.49 18.25 8.84
N ASP A 192 10.86 17.20 9.56
CA ASP A 192 11.72 16.14 9.06
C ASP A 192 10.89 14.84 8.97
N ILE A 193 10.88 14.21 7.81
CA ILE A 193 10.22 12.91 7.56
C ILE A 193 11.32 11.90 7.24
N LEU A 194 11.60 10.99 8.17
CA LEU A 194 12.79 10.15 8.10
C LEU A 194 12.62 8.87 7.25
N GLY A 195 11.39 8.37 7.10
CA GLY A 195 11.09 7.17 6.31
C GLY A 195 10.62 7.46 4.87
N PRO A 196 10.40 6.40 4.06
CA PRO A 196 9.95 6.52 2.68
C PRO A 196 8.57 7.18 2.55
N VAL A 197 8.35 7.92 1.47
CA VAL A 197 7.07 8.59 1.18
C VAL A 197 6.56 8.19 -0.21
N HIS A 198 5.30 7.77 -0.28
CA HIS A 198 4.63 7.50 -1.54
C HIS A 198 3.26 8.17 -1.61
N CYS A 199 2.98 8.78 -2.76
CA CYS A 199 1.65 9.22 -3.14
C CYS A 199 1.27 8.58 -4.47
N THR A 200 0.10 7.98 -4.57
CA THR A 200 -0.42 7.41 -5.82
C THR A 200 -0.84 8.50 -6.83
N GLU A 201 -1.22 9.67 -6.32
CA GLU A 201 -1.71 10.82 -7.11
C GLU A 201 -0.63 11.91 -7.20
N ASN A 202 -1.00 13.20 -7.07
CA ASN A 202 -0.04 14.30 -7.06
C ASN A 202 0.47 14.57 -5.65
N LEU A 203 1.71 14.99 -5.55
CA LEU A 203 2.38 15.35 -4.30
C LEU A 203 2.76 16.83 -4.36
N TYR A 204 2.22 17.64 -3.45
CA TYR A 204 2.40 19.09 -3.36
C TYR A 204 3.20 19.48 -2.12
N LEU A 205 4.25 20.26 -2.31
CA LEU A 205 5.17 20.67 -1.24
C LEU A 205 5.27 22.20 -1.19
N GLN A 206 4.83 22.81 -0.10
CA GLN A 206 5.04 24.24 0.13
C GLN A 206 5.28 24.53 1.63
N PRO A 207 6.53 24.44 2.11
CA PRO A 207 6.83 24.48 3.54
C PRO A 207 6.56 25.81 4.25
N GLY A 208 6.26 26.90 3.53
CA GLY A 208 5.80 28.15 4.16
C GLY A 208 6.86 28.90 4.94
N GLY A 209 8.03 29.15 4.35
CA GLY A 209 9.14 29.85 5.00
C GLY A 209 10.04 28.98 5.89
N ALA A 210 9.70 27.69 6.05
CA ALA A 210 10.46 26.74 6.86
C ALA A 210 11.23 25.71 6.01
N ARG A 211 11.96 24.79 6.68
CA ARG A 211 12.62 23.63 6.07
C ARG A 211 11.72 22.39 6.12
N LEU A 212 11.55 21.70 5.00
CA LEU A 212 10.99 20.35 4.92
C LEU A 212 12.08 19.40 4.43
N SER A 213 12.48 18.42 5.25
CA SER A 213 13.51 17.44 4.90
C SER A 213 12.94 16.04 4.80
N PHE A 214 13.26 15.33 3.73
CA PHE A 214 12.98 13.91 3.54
C PHE A 214 14.27 13.10 3.70
N GLY A 215 14.28 12.20 4.68
CA GLY A 215 15.40 11.31 5.00
C GLY A 215 15.56 10.14 4.04
N SER A 216 14.50 9.78 3.30
CA SER A 216 14.47 8.63 2.39
C SER A 216 13.80 8.99 1.05
N HIS A 217 13.50 7.97 0.24
CA HIS A 217 12.92 8.12 -1.09
C HIS A 217 11.51 8.72 -1.05
N VAL A 218 11.24 9.62 -2.02
CA VAL A 218 9.93 10.28 -2.17
C VAL A 218 9.41 10.02 -3.57
N THR A 219 8.23 9.43 -3.67
CA THR A 219 7.65 9.03 -4.95
C THR A 219 6.21 9.52 -5.12
N ALA A 220 5.86 9.93 -6.33
CA ALA A 220 4.51 10.32 -6.72
C ALA A 220 4.09 9.59 -8.00
N GLY A 221 2.90 8.98 -8.00
CA GLY A 221 2.36 8.28 -9.16
C GLY A 221 2.01 9.23 -10.31
N LYS A 222 1.65 10.48 -9.98
CA LYS A 222 1.50 11.59 -10.93
C LYS A 222 2.62 12.61 -10.72
N GLN A 223 2.31 13.87 -10.46
CA GLN A 223 3.33 14.91 -10.40
C GLN A 223 3.84 15.14 -8.97
N LEU A 224 5.14 15.37 -8.84
CA LEU A 224 5.75 15.99 -7.66
C LEU A 224 5.89 17.49 -7.94
N VAL A 225 5.13 18.30 -7.22
CA VAL A 225 5.01 19.75 -7.42
C VAL A 225 5.53 20.49 -6.20
N GLN A 226 6.54 21.33 -6.39
CA GLN A 226 7.01 22.26 -5.36
C GLN A 226 6.17 23.54 -5.42
N GLY A 227 4.98 23.47 -4.81
CA GLY A 227 4.00 24.54 -4.74
C GLY A 227 2.75 24.04 -4.02
N LYS A 228 1.82 24.96 -3.74
CA LYS A 228 0.53 24.57 -3.17
C LYS A 228 -0.33 23.81 -4.17
N LYS A 229 -1.20 22.96 -3.64
CA LYS A 229 -2.28 22.36 -4.41
C LYS A 229 -3.23 23.43 -4.94
N PRO A 230 -3.72 23.30 -6.18
CA PRO A 230 -4.81 24.13 -6.67
C PRO A 230 -6.03 24.10 -5.74
N GLY A 231 -6.59 25.28 -5.47
CA GLY A 231 -7.72 25.47 -4.55
C GLY A 231 -7.33 25.80 -3.11
N ASP A 232 -6.07 25.60 -2.71
CA ASP A 232 -5.59 26.05 -1.40
C ASP A 232 -5.60 27.59 -1.33
N PRO A 233 -6.43 28.20 -0.45
CA PRO A 233 -6.55 29.66 -0.36
C PRO A 233 -5.35 30.31 0.33
N ASN A 234 -4.55 29.55 1.07
CA ASN A 234 -3.50 30.11 1.90
C ASN A 234 -2.36 30.67 1.04
N LEU A 235 -1.86 31.83 1.46
CA LEU A 235 -0.66 32.45 0.92
C LEU A 235 0.49 32.08 1.85
N ARG A 236 1.44 31.32 1.33
CA ARG A 236 2.64 30.89 2.05
C ARG A 236 3.87 31.38 1.29
N SER A 237 4.87 31.85 2.03
CA SER A 237 6.19 32.11 1.47
C SER A 237 6.82 30.80 0.98
N PRO A 238 7.72 30.84 -0.02
CA PRO A 238 8.58 29.71 -0.31
C PRO A 238 9.41 29.33 0.93
N GLY A 239 9.78 28.06 1.04
CA GLY A 239 10.75 27.59 2.04
C GLY A 239 11.71 26.59 1.40
N VAL A 240 12.51 25.91 2.21
CA VAL A 240 13.55 24.99 1.74
C VAL A 240 13.00 23.56 1.74
N ILE A 241 13.18 22.82 0.64
CA ILE A 241 12.82 21.41 0.54
C ILE A 241 14.11 20.61 0.28
N GLU A 242 14.45 19.72 1.20
CA GLU A 242 15.65 18.87 1.14
C GLU A 242 15.25 17.41 0.90
N PHE A 243 15.85 16.78 -0.12
CA PHE A 243 15.71 15.35 -0.38
C PHE A 243 17.05 14.68 -0.14
N ARG A 244 17.09 13.72 0.79
CA ARG A 244 18.30 12.92 1.09
C ARG A 244 18.32 11.56 0.37
N GLY A 245 17.18 11.14 -0.19
CA GLY A 245 17.04 10.01 -1.10
C GLY A 245 16.58 10.44 -2.51
N GLU A 246 16.29 9.48 -3.39
CA GLU A 246 15.76 9.78 -4.72
C GLU A 246 14.35 10.39 -4.63
N ARG A 247 14.01 11.20 -5.63
CA ARG A 247 12.69 11.83 -5.76
C ARG A 247 12.15 11.65 -7.18
N ASP A 248 11.01 10.99 -7.31
CA ASP A 248 10.43 10.68 -8.61
C ASP A 248 8.94 11.05 -8.69
N GLY A 249 8.57 11.69 -9.80
CA GLY A 249 7.18 11.81 -10.24
C GLY A 249 6.92 10.89 -11.43
N GLY A 250 5.66 10.51 -11.64
CA GLY A 250 5.24 9.64 -12.74
C GLY A 250 5.61 8.18 -12.53
N VAL A 251 5.82 7.76 -11.28
CA VAL A 251 6.09 6.34 -10.99
C VAL A 251 4.81 5.52 -11.16
N ARG A 252 4.95 4.20 -11.31
CA ARG A 252 3.76 3.34 -11.31
C ARG A 252 3.19 3.33 -9.90
N ALA A 253 1.89 3.58 -9.79
CA ALA A 253 1.17 3.41 -8.55
C ALA A 253 1.35 1.99 -7.99
N VAL A 254 1.72 1.90 -6.72
CA VAL A 254 1.67 0.65 -5.96
C VAL A 254 0.30 0.58 -5.31
N ASN A 255 -0.38 -0.56 -5.35
CA ASN A 255 -1.80 -0.63 -5.07
C ASN A 255 -2.15 -1.78 -4.13
N ILE A 256 -3.11 -1.57 -3.23
CA ILE A 256 -3.76 -2.66 -2.48
C ILE A 256 -4.59 -3.49 -3.49
N PRO A 257 -4.44 -4.82 -3.51
CA PRO A 257 -5.04 -5.69 -4.54
C PRO A 257 -6.52 -6.02 -4.30
N ILE A 258 -7.38 -5.00 -4.24
CA ILE A 258 -8.82 -5.15 -3.94
C ILE A 258 -9.68 -5.61 -5.13
N GLY A 259 -9.06 -5.88 -6.29
CA GLY A 259 -9.74 -6.32 -7.52
C GLY A 259 -10.52 -5.23 -8.26
N VAL A 260 -10.50 -3.99 -7.75
CA VAL A 260 -11.08 -2.80 -8.37
C VAL A 260 -10.06 -1.65 -8.30
N PRO A 261 -10.21 -0.57 -9.08
CA PRO A 261 -9.30 0.58 -9.00
C PRO A 261 -9.27 1.18 -7.58
N ASN A 262 -8.09 1.57 -7.09
CA ASN A 262 -7.88 2.20 -5.79
C ASN A 262 -8.30 3.67 -5.75
N THR A 263 -9.55 3.93 -6.11
CA THR A 263 -10.16 5.26 -5.88
C THR A 263 -10.50 5.41 -4.39
N SER A 264 -10.61 6.66 -3.92
CA SER A 264 -11.05 6.97 -2.55
C SER A 264 -12.31 6.19 -2.14
N ASN A 265 -13.31 6.10 -3.02
CA ASN A 265 -14.57 5.41 -2.71
C ASN A 265 -14.38 3.90 -2.56
N ASN A 266 -13.55 3.29 -3.42
CA ASN A 266 -13.29 1.85 -3.37
C ASN A 266 -12.41 1.47 -2.18
N LEU A 267 -11.40 2.29 -1.86
CA LEU A 267 -10.56 2.08 -0.68
C LEU A 267 -11.32 2.32 0.63
N ARG A 268 -12.31 3.22 0.63
CA ARG A 268 -13.20 3.42 1.79
C ARG A 268 -13.93 2.13 2.17
N LEU A 269 -14.27 1.28 1.21
CA LEU A 269 -14.92 0.01 1.47
C LEU A 269 -14.10 -0.91 2.38
N LEU A 270 -12.76 -0.77 2.46
CA LEU A 270 -11.94 -1.61 3.34
C LEU A 270 -12.40 -1.60 4.80
N VAL A 271 -12.94 -0.47 5.26
CA VAL A 271 -13.33 -0.25 6.66
C VAL A 271 -14.84 -0.39 6.85
N GLU A 272 -15.64 -0.31 5.78
CA GLU A 272 -17.09 -0.46 5.86
C GLU A 272 -17.50 -1.91 6.08
N ILE A 273 -18.68 -2.11 6.70
CA ILE A 273 -19.30 -3.43 6.80
C ILE A 273 -19.65 -3.92 5.38
N PRO A 274 -19.28 -5.15 4.99
CA PRO A 274 -19.59 -5.69 3.68
C PRO A 274 -21.10 -5.85 3.48
N SER A 275 -21.57 -5.68 2.24
CA SER A 275 -22.96 -6.03 1.92
C SER A 275 -23.18 -7.53 2.05
N THR A 276 -24.41 -7.98 2.32
CA THR A 276 -24.73 -9.41 2.44
C THR A 276 -24.49 -10.22 1.16
N ALA A 277 -24.36 -9.55 0.00
CA ALA A 277 -24.06 -10.18 -1.29
C ALA A 277 -22.55 -10.29 -1.56
N GLU A 278 -21.70 -9.60 -0.80
CA GLU A 278 -20.24 -9.63 -0.98
C GLU A 278 -19.66 -10.89 -0.33
N SER A 279 -19.06 -11.77 -1.14
CA SER A 279 -18.34 -12.93 -0.61
C SER A 279 -17.08 -12.48 0.15
N PRO A 280 -16.83 -13.00 1.38
CA PRO A 280 -15.58 -12.80 2.10
C PRO A 280 -14.33 -13.29 1.35
N SER A 281 -14.49 -14.19 0.39
CA SER A 281 -13.39 -14.70 -0.44
C SER A 281 -13.14 -13.92 -1.73
N SER A 282 -13.98 -12.92 -2.03
CA SER A 282 -13.76 -12.01 -3.17
C SER A 282 -12.50 -11.16 -2.98
N PRO A 283 -11.91 -10.58 -4.05
CA PRO A 283 -10.74 -9.71 -3.91
C PRO A 283 -10.93 -8.60 -2.87
N LEU A 284 -12.07 -7.89 -2.88
CA LEU A 284 -12.38 -6.88 -1.86
C LEU A 284 -12.68 -7.51 -0.49
N GLY A 285 -13.47 -8.59 -0.46
CA GLY A 285 -13.89 -9.26 0.78
C GLY A 285 -12.71 -9.72 1.66
N LYS A 286 -11.62 -10.18 1.04
CA LYS A 286 -10.38 -10.57 1.75
C LYS A 286 -9.68 -9.40 2.45
N HIS A 287 -9.90 -8.18 1.98
CA HIS A 287 -9.30 -6.96 2.51
C HIS A 287 -10.23 -6.15 3.41
N ARG A 288 -11.50 -6.55 3.58
CA ARG A 288 -12.40 -5.95 4.56
C ARG A 288 -11.85 -6.21 5.96
N PHE A 289 -11.57 -5.14 6.72
CA PHE A 289 -11.17 -5.27 8.12
C PHE A 289 -12.26 -5.97 8.96
N TYR A 290 -13.53 -5.78 8.60
CA TYR A 290 -14.66 -6.52 9.18
C TYR A 290 -14.49 -8.04 9.04
N ASN A 291 -14.04 -8.54 7.89
CA ASN A 291 -13.82 -9.98 7.66
C ASN A 291 -12.52 -10.48 8.31
N GLN A 292 -11.55 -9.59 8.54
CA GLN A 292 -10.29 -9.90 9.21
C GLN A 292 -10.38 -9.83 10.74
N ALA A 293 -11.49 -9.31 11.28
CA ALA A 293 -11.71 -9.14 12.70
C ALA A 293 -11.71 -10.48 13.47
N ASP A 294 -11.22 -10.45 14.69
CA ASP A 294 -11.39 -11.52 15.67
C ASP A 294 -12.61 -11.26 16.55
N LEU A 295 -12.84 -9.98 16.90
CA LEU A 295 -13.97 -9.50 17.69
C LEU A 295 -14.67 -8.36 16.95
N ILE A 296 -15.98 -8.46 16.81
CA ILE A 296 -16.83 -7.45 16.17
C ILE A 296 -17.81 -6.92 17.20
N VAL A 297 -17.88 -5.59 17.33
CA VAL A 297 -18.79 -4.86 18.20
C VAL A 297 -19.64 -3.93 17.34
N LEU A 298 -20.95 -4.17 17.32
CA LEU A 298 -21.92 -3.32 16.62
C LEU A 298 -22.84 -2.65 17.62
N VAL A 299 -22.77 -1.32 17.68
CA VAL A 299 -23.58 -0.49 18.58
C VAL A 299 -24.73 0.13 17.79
N SER A 300 -25.92 0.12 18.38
CA SER A 300 -27.12 0.76 17.86
C SER A 300 -27.80 1.57 18.96
N ASN A 301 -28.92 2.24 18.65
CA ASN A 301 -29.66 3.03 19.65
C ASN A 301 -30.19 2.21 20.83
N THR A 302 -30.38 0.90 20.67
CA THR A 302 -31.07 0.05 21.66
C THR A 302 -30.26 -1.14 22.12
N ILE A 303 -29.39 -1.68 21.26
CA ILE A 303 -28.61 -2.88 21.55
C ILE A 303 -27.17 -2.74 21.09
N THR A 304 -26.28 -3.40 21.82
CA THR A 304 -24.91 -3.68 21.40
C THR A 304 -24.78 -5.18 21.14
N ARG A 305 -24.28 -5.54 19.95
CA ARG A 305 -24.05 -6.93 19.54
C ARG A 305 -22.56 -7.18 19.48
N VAL A 306 -22.12 -8.27 20.11
CA VAL A 306 -20.71 -8.66 20.10
C VAL A 306 -20.58 -10.11 19.65
N PHE A 307 -19.70 -10.35 18.68
CA PHE A 307 -19.53 -11.68 18.08
C PHE A 307 -18.15 -11.83 17.43
N SER A 308 -17.78 -13.07 17.10
CA SER A 308 -16.53 -13.38 16.39
C SER A 308 -16.56 -12.96 14.92
N GLY A 309 -15.39 -12.80 14.29
CA GLY A 309 -15.31 -12.49 12.86
C GLY A 309 -15.44 -13.70 11.91
N ALA A 310 -15.00 -13.52 10.67
CA ALA A 310 -15.27 -14.47 9.59
C ALA A 310 -14.56 -15.82 9.72
N TYR A 311 -13.50 -15.89 10.54
CA TYR A 311 -12.68 -17.09 10.73
C TYR A 311 -13.45 -18.33 11.20
N ASN A 312 -14.55 -18.14 11.92
CA ASN A 312 -15.47 -19.19 12.34
C ASN A 312 -16.89 -18.94 11.81
N GLY A 313 -17.01 -18.20 10.71
CA GLY A 313 -18.29 -17.85 10.10
C GLY A 313 -19.18 -16.98 10.98
N PHE A 314 -18.61 -16.10 11.81
CA PHE A 314 -19.34 -15.20 12.72
C PHE A 314 -20.20 -15.92 13.76
N SER A 315 -19.81 -17.13 14.16
CA SER A 315 -20.68 -18.05 14.92
C SER A 315 -20.68 -17.84 16.44
N THR A 316 -19.61 -17.30 17.03
CA THR A 316 -19.53 -17.09 18.47
C THR A 316 -20.20 -15.78 18.83
N VAL A 317 -21.30 -15.84 19.59
CA VAL A 317 -21.94 -14.66 20.17
C VAL A 317 -21.43 -14.45 21.59
N ILE A 318 -20.98 -13.23 21.90
CA ILE A 318 -20.54 -12.84 23.23
C ILE A 318 -21.63 -11.94 23.83
N PRO A 319 -22.23 -12.32 24.98
CA PRO A 319 -23.19 -11.44 25.65
C PRO A 319 -22.55 -10.09 25.96
N ALA A 320 -23.13 -9.01 25.46
CA ALA A 320 -22.59 -7.67 25.66
C ALA A 320 -22.44 -7.33 27.15
N THR A 321 -23.34 -7.80 28.01
CA THR A 321 -23.27 -7.64 29.47
C THR A 321 -21.95 -8.09 30.10
N ASN A 322 -21.21 -8.99 29.44
CA ASN A 322 -19.92 -9.46 29.93
C ASN A 322 -18.78 -8.50 29.60
N LEU A 323 -19.02 -7.50 28.75
CA LEU A 323 -18.04 -6.51 28.29
C LEU A 323 -18.38 -5.09 28.74
N PHE A 324 -19.53 -4.85 29.38
CA PHE A 324 -19.91 -3.54 29.92
C PHE A 324 -19.72 -3.52 31.43
N ASP A 325 -19.28 -2.37 31.95
CA ASP A 325 -19.28 -2.12 33.38
C ASP A 325 -20.75 -2.06 33.81
N THR A 326 -21.17 -3.06 34.59
CA THR A 326 -22.55 -3.18 35.04
C THR A 326 -22.55 -2.97 36.54
N THR A 327 -22.91 -1.77 36.98
CA THR A 327 -23.12 -1.50 38.40
C THR A 327 -24.36 -2.28 38.87
N VAL A 328 -24.17 -3.37 39.62
CA VAL A 328 -25.29 -4.17 40.12
C VAL A 328 -25.88 -3.53 41.38
N ILE A 329 -27.15 -3.14 41.30
CA ILE A 329 -27.92 -2.68 42.47
C ILE A 329 -28.16 -3.88 43.41
N VAL A 330 -27.58 -3.84 44.61
CA VAL A 330 -27.80 -4.86 45.64
C VAL A 330 -29.22 -4.74 46.19
N THR A 331 -30.11 -5.67 45.85
CA THR A 331 -31.42 -5.78 46.53
C THR A 331 -31.33 -6.73 47.72
N ASN A 332 -31.47 -6.20 48.95
CA ASN A 332 -31.58 -7.01 50.15
C ASN A 332 -32.92 -7.78 50.15
N ARG A 333 -32.90 -9.12 50.07
CA ARG A 333 -34.08 -9.95 50.38
C ARG A 333 -34.02 -10.44 51.82
N THR A 334 -34.89 -9.92 52.69
CA THR A 334 -35.08 -10.45 54.04
C THR A 334 -36.06 -11.63 54.02
N GLY A 335 -35.63 -12.81 54.48
CA GLY A 335 -36.50 -13.97 54.68
C GLY A 335 -36.64 -14.34 56.17
N ARG A 336 -37.81 -14.86 56.56
CA ARG A 336 -38.01 -15.52 57.87
C ARG A 336 -37.56 -16.99 57.75
N GLY A 337 -36.42 -17.32 58.34
CA GLY A 337 -36.03 -18.73 58.55
C GLY A 337 -36.80 -19.34 59.73
N ARG A 338 -36.98 -20.67 59.74
CA ARG A 338 -37.63 -21.44 60.83
C ARG A 338 -36.84 -21.52 62.15
N GLY A 339 -35.91 -20.60 62.40
CA GLY A 339 -35.22 -20.40 63.68
C GLY A 339 -35.28 -18.92 64.06
N ARG A 340 -35.35 -18.59 65.35
CA ARG A 340 -35.56 -17.25 65.93
C ARG A 340 -34.44 -16.22 65.59
N GLY A 341 -34.25 -15.91 64.32
CA GLY A 341 -33.31 -14.89 63.84
C GLY A 341 -33.59 -14.53 62.37
N ARG A 342 -33.65 -13.23 62.08
CA ARG A 342 -33.81 -12.68 60.72
C ARG A 342 -32.48 -12.91 59.99
N LYS A 343 -32.44 -13.75 58.95
CA LYS A 343 -31.23 -13.95 58.12
C LYS A 343 -31.34 -13.10 56.85
N THR A 344 -30.39 -12.19 56.65
CA THR A 344 -30.24 -11.47 55.37
C THR A 344 -29.40 -12.36 54.45
N ARG A 345 -29.94 -12.76 53.30
CA ARG A 345 -29.15 -13.41 52.24
C ARG A 345 -28.71 -12.31 51.28
N VAL A 346 -27.42 -11.97 51.31
CA VAL A 346 -26.79 -11.12 50.30
C VAL A 346 -26.23 -12.06 49.24
N THR A 347 -26.80 -12.02 48.03
CA THR A 347 -26.20 -12.67 46.86
C THR A 347 -25.37 -11.60 46.16
N TYR A 348 -24.05 -11.74 46.20
CA TYR A 348 -23.17 -10.94 45.37
C TYR A 348 -23.10 -11.60 44.00
N THR A 349 -23.57 -10.91 42.97
CA THR A 349 -23.12 -11.17 41.60
C THR A 349 -22.25 -9.98 41.25
N THR A 350 -20.95 -10.08 41.53
CA THR A 350 -19.98 -9.16 40.95
C THR A 350 -19.85 -9.50 39.47
N ASN A 351 -19.88 -8.50 38.59
CA ASN A 351 -19.21 -8.70 37.31
C ASN A 351 -17.76 -9.07 37.62
N VAL A 352 -17.23 -10.06 36.91
CA VAL A 352 -15.88 -10.56 37.17
C VAL A 352 -14.81 -9.56 36.67
N TYR A 353 -15.21 -8.58 35.85
CA TYR A 353 -14.34 -7.62 35.18
C TYR A 353 -14.97 -6.23 35.17
N ASP A 354 -14.14 -5.20 35.22
CA ASP A 354 -14.51 -3.84 34.85
C ASP A 354 -14.71 -3.80 33.30
N GLY A 355 -15.54 -2.87 32.82
CA GLY A 355 -16.12 -2.96 31.48
C GLY A 355 -15.19 -2.49 30.36
N ILE A 356 -14.87 -3.38 29.40
CA ILE A 356 -14.16 -3.02 28.15
C ILE A 356 -14.89 -1.93 27.35
N LEU A 357 -16.23 -1.88 27.41
CA LEU A 357 -17.07 -1.00 26.59
C LEU A 357 -17.96 -0.08 27.43
N SER A 358 -18.06 1.19 27.01
CA SER A 358 -19.09 2.13 27.46
C SER A 358 -19.72 2.87 26.28
N THR A 359 -21.01 3.21 26.38
CA THR A 359 -21.75 3.93 25.32
C THR A 359 -22.47 5.18 25.81
N ASN A 360 -22.29 5.56 27.08
CA ASN A 360 -22.92 6.75 27.67
C ASN A 360 -22.03 8.01 27.60
N GLN A 361 -20.83 7.89 27.03
CA GLN A 361 -19.88 8.98 26.95
C GLN A 361 -20.28 9.99 25.87
N ILE A 362 -20.32 11.27 26.25
CA ILE A 362 -20.66 12.38 25.37
C ILE A 362 -19.71 13.54 25.61
N PHE A 363 -19.08 14.03 24.56
CA PHE A 363 -18.26 15.23 24.57
C PHE A 363 -18.46 16.03 23.29
N TYR A 364 -17.93 17.24 23.20
CA TYR A 364 -18.14 18.12 22.06
C TYR A 364 -16.89 18.24 21.18
N ASP A 365 -17.04 17.97 19.88
CA ASP A 365 -15.99 18.23 18.89
C ASP A 365 -16.17 19.65 18.31
N ARG A 366 -15.23 20.53 18.65
CA ARG A 366 -15.17 21.93 18.18
C ARG A 366 -14.92 22.08 16.69
N ARG A 367 -14.25 21.13 16.05
CA ARG A 367 -14.02 21.11 14.61
C ARG A 367 -15.29 20.72 13.87
N GLU A 368 -15.94 19.65 14.33
CA GLU A 368 -17.17 19.12 13.72
C GLU A 368 -18.41 19.89 14.14
N ASN A 369 -18.31 20.76 15.16
CA ASN A 369 -19.39 21.55 15.74
C ASN A 369 -20.58 20.67 16.19
N ARG A 370 -20.28 19.49 16.74
CA ARG A 370 -21.25 18.44 17.10
C ARG A 370 -20.86 17.77 18.41
N ASN A 371 -21.85 17.28 19.16
CA ASN A 371 -21.61 16.34 20.23
C ASN A 371 -21.24 14.97 19.64
N VAL A 372 -20.21 14.36 20.20
CA VAL A 372 -19.77 13.02 19.89
C VAL A 372 -20.40 12.07 20.90
N LEU A 373 -21.29 11.21 20.40
CA LEU A 373 -21.78 10.04 21.13
C LEU A 373 -20.70 8.96 20.98
N ALA A 374 -19.86 8.81 21.99
CA ALA A 374 -18.73 7.90 21.94
C ALA A 374 -19.16 6.49 22.35
N THR A 375 -18.71 5.50 21.57
CA THR A 375 -18.47 4.14 22.08
C THR A 375 -17.05 4.15 22.60
N GLU A 376 -16.87 4.12 23.90
CA GLU A 376 -15.57 4.07 24.57
C GLU A 376 -15.10 2.61 24.67
N PHE A 377 -13.85 2.39 24.31
CA PHE A 377 -13.14 1.12 24.34
C PHE A 377 -11.91 1.27 25.24
N ASP A 378 -11.91 0.54 26.34
CA ASP A 378 -10.82 0.53 27.31
C ASP A 378 -9.87 -0.64 27.02
N VAL A 379 -8.60 -0.32 26.75
CA VAL A 379 -7.60 -1.33 26.34
C VAL A 379 -7.00 -2.06 27.55
N ASP A 380 -6.83 -1.39 28.68
CA ASP A 380 -6.36 -2.03 29.91
C ASP A 380 -7.41 -3.05 30.39
N GLU A 381 -8.70 -2.69 30.38
CA GLU A 381 -9.78 -3.64 30.69
C GLU A 381 -9.83 -4.81 29.69
N MET A 382 -9.54 -4.56 28.41
CA MET A 382 -9.44 -5.65 27.44
C MET A 382 -8.32 -6.64 27.79
N ILE A 383 -7.19 -6.15 28.31
CA ILE A 383 -6.08 -7.01 28.75
C ILE A 383 -6.53 -7.88 29.93
N ASP A 384 -7.28 -7.32 30.87
CA ASP A 384 -7.79 -8.05 32.03
C ASP A 384 -8.86 -9.09 31.66
N VAL A 385 -9.74 -8.78 30.69
CA VAL A 385 -10.76 -9.72 30.18
C VAL A 385 -10.18 -10.72 29.16
N MET A 386 -8.93 -10.57 28.75
CA MET A 386 -8.30 -11.40 27.72
C MET A 386 -8.43 -12.92 27.95
N PRO A 387 -8.27 -13.48 29.17
CA PRO A 387 -8.46 -14.91 29.40
C PRO A 387 -9.87 -15.40 29.04
N TYR A 388 -10.90 -14.59 29.35
CA TYR A 388 -12.27 -14.88 28.94
C TYR A 388 -12.42 -14.81 27.42
N LEU A 389 -11.92 -13.75 26.78
CA LEU A 389 -11.99 -13.61 25.32
C LEU A 389 -11.32 -14.77 24.59
N VAL A 390 -10.13 -15.20 25.04
CA VAL A 390 -9.43 -16.36 24.50
C VAL A 390 -10.27 -17.63 24.66
N SER A 391 -10.91 -17.82 25.81
CA SER A 391 -11.73 -19.01 26.07
C SER A 391 -12.94 -19.11 25.14
N VAL A 392 -13.62 -17.99 24.84
CA VAL A 392 -14.84 -17.98 24.02
C VAL A 392 -14.53 -17.90 22.52
N LEU A 393 -13.47 -17.20 22.12
CA LEU A 393 -13.06 -17.06 20.72
C LEU A 393 -12.17 -18.21 20.24
N GLY A 394 -11.59 -19.00 21.16
CA GLY A 394 -10.63 -20.07 20.88
C GLY A 394 -9.24 -19.58 20.49
N ARG A 395 -8.99 -18.27 20.59
CA ARG A 395 -7.74 -17.59 20.24
C ARG A 395 -7.70 -16.19 20.82
N GLN A 396 -6.50 -15.62 20.93
CA GLN A 396 -6.34 -14.22 21.31
C GLN A 396 -6.88 -13.29 20.22
N PRO A 397 -7.84 -12.41 20.53
CA PRO A 397 -8.28 -11.39 19.59
C PRO A 397 -7.17 -10.34 19.41
N ARG A 398 -6.82 -10.08 18.14
CA ARG A 398 -5.79 -9.12 17.72
C ARG A 398 -6.35 -8.06 16.76
N VAL A 399 -7.49 -8.33 16.11
CA VAL A 399 -8.20 -7.38 15.25
C VAL A 399 -9.59 -7.13 15.81
N ILE A 400 -9.83 -5.92 16.31
CA ILE A 400 -11.10 -5.50 16.91
C ILE A 400 -11.80 -4.55 15.95
N TYR A 401 -13.00 -4.89 15.52
CA TYR A 401 -13.82 -4.05 14.66
C TYR A 401 -15.00 -3.49 15.46
N VAL A 402 -15.11 -2.16 15.56
CA VAL A 402 -16.19 -1.48 16.29
C VAL A 402 -16.92 -0.52 15.36
N ALA A 403 -18.22 -0.71 15.17
CA ALA A 403 -19.06 0.21 14.41
C ALA A 403 -20.24 0.71 15.26
N ASP A 404 -20.40 2.03 15.28
CA ASP A 404 -21.46 2.71 16.00
C ASP A 404 -22.48 3.31 15.02
N HIS A 405 -23.63 2.65 14.94
CA HIS A 405 -24.77 3.01 14.09
C HIS A 405 -25.89 3.68 14.88
N ARG A 406 -25.60 4.26 16.05
CA ARG A 406 -26.57 5.16 16.70
C ARG A 406 -26.93 6.32 15.77
N SER A 407 -28.14 6.83 15.93
CA SER A 407 -28.66 7.89 15.07
C SER A 407 -27.82 9.16 15.17
N GLN A 408 -27.37 9.65 14.01
CA GLN A 408 -26.63 10.90 13.88
C GLN A 408 -27.58 12.04 13.46
N SER A 409 -27.20 13.29 13.76
CA SER A 409 -27.95 14.49 13.40
C SER A 409 -26.99 15.62 13.01
N SER A 410 -27.53 16.81 12.71
CA SER A 410 -26.71 18.01 12.55
C SER A 410 -26.00 18.44 13.83
N THR A 411 -26.45 17.97 15.00
CA THR A 411 -25.89 18.32 16.31
C THR A 411 -25.11 17.17 16.96
N ASN A 412 -25.35 15.93 16.55
CA ASN A 412 -24.73 14.74 17.14
C ASN A 412 -24.07 13.86 16.06
N MET A 413 -22.91 13.29 16.38
CA MET A 413 -22.22 12.28 15.57
C MET A 413 -21.80 11.10 16.45
N THR A 414 -21.54 9.94 15.84
CA THR A 414 -21.04 8.76 16.57
C THR A 414 -19.56 8.56 16.29
N ALA A 415 -18.84 8.02 17.28
CA ALA A 415 -17.41 7.76 17.16
C ALA A 415 -16.96 6.63 18.08
N LEU A 416 -15.79 6.06 17.77
CA LEU A 416 -15.04 5.21 18.70
C LEU A 416 -14.09 6.11 19.51
N ARG A 417 -14.03 5.92 20.82
CA ARG A 417 -13.01 6.52 21.68
C ARG A 417 -12.19 5.41 22.32
N ILE A 418 -10.86 5.49 22.23
CA ILE A 418 -9.93 4.57 22.86
C ILE A 418 -9.31 5.26 24.07
N VAL A 419 -9.31 4.58 25.21
CA VAL A 419 -8.74 5.05 26.48
C VAL A 419 -7.83 3.97 27.08
N ASN A 420 -6.97 4.39 28.02
CA ASN A 420 -6.10 3.51 28.80
C ASN A 420 -5.32 2.52 27.92
N ALA A 421 -4.59 3.06 26.94
CA ALA A 421 -3.94 2.30 25.88
C ALA A 421 -2.42 2.48 25.88
N ASP A 422 -1.84 2.96 26.97
CA ASP A 422 -0.39 3.06 27.18
C ASP A 422 0.28 1.69 26.94
N THR A 423 -0.37 0.61 27.40
CA THR A 423 0.06 -0.77 27.17
C THR A 423 -0.90 -1.49 26.23
N LEU A 424 -0.38 -2.33 25.34
CA LEU A 424 -1.18 -3.19 24.46
C LEU A 424 -0.92 -4.67 24.75
N PRO A 425 -1.84 -5.58 24.35
CA PRO A 425 -1.59 -7.02 24.40
C PRO A 425 -0.31 -7.40 23.64
N THR A 426 0.46 -8.36 24.18
CA THR A 426 1.77 -8.82 23.62
C THR A 426 1.70 -9.41 22.22
N GLY A 427 0.50 -9.78 21.75
CA GLY A 427 0.27 -10.20 20.37
C GLY A 427 0.17 -9.04 19.38
N GLY A 428 0.19 -7.78 19.83
CA GLY A 428 -0.19 -6.64 19.02
C GLY A 428 -1.70 -6.53 18.83
N LEU A 429 -2.15 -5.33 18.45
CA LEU A 429 -3.56 -4.97 18.40
C LEU A 429 -3.87 -4.06 17.21
N ALA A 430 -4.89 -4.42 16.43
CA ALA A 430 -5.48 -3.58 15.41
C ALA A 430 -6.90 -3.20 15.86
N ILE A 431 -7.18 -1.91 15.96
CA ILE A 431 -8.52 -1.39 16.27
C ILE A 431 -9.05 -0.67 15.03
N VAL A 432 -10.22 -1.09 14.58
CA VAL A 432 -10.81 -0.65 13.32
C VAL A 432 -12.24 -0.16 13.54
N THR A 433 -12.59 0.98 12.94
CA THR A 433 -13.95 1.50 12.94
C THR A 433 -14.28 2.21 11.62
N PRO A 434 -15.52 2.15 11.11
CA PRO A 434 -15.96 3.04 10.04
C PRO A 434 -16.29 4.44 10.51
N ASN A 435 -16.43 4.64 11.82
CA ASN A 435 -16.68 5.95 12.42
C ASN A 435 -15.36 6.71 12.64
N PRO A 436 -15.42 8.01 12.99
CA PRO A 436 -14.26 8.73 13.51
C PRO A 436 -13.73 8.08 14.80
N MET A 437 -12.43 8.18 15.02
CA MET A 437 -11.75 7.61 16.17
C MET A 437 -11.05 8.71 16.99
N TYR A 438 -11.19 8.64 18.31
CA TYR A 438 -10.51 9.50 19.26
C TYR A 438 -9.59 8.66 20.13
N VAL A 439 -8.31 9.01 20.20
CA VAL A 439 -7.32 8.31 21.03
C VAL A 439 -6.94 9.24 22.18
N VAL A 440 -7.23 8.83 23.41
CA VAL A 440 -6.99 9.63 24.62
C VAL A 440 -5.72 9.16 25.31
N GLY A 441 -4.85 10.12 25.65
CA GLY A 441 -3.64 9.85 26.42
C GLY A 441 -2.51 9.28 25.57
N HIS A 442 -1.53 8.65 26.22
CA HIS A 442 -0.49 7.95 25.48
C HIS A 442 -1.05 6.67 24.87
N PHE A 443 -0.34 6.17 23.85
CA PHE A 443 -0.75 4.94 23.18
C PHE A 443 0.49 4.11 22.86
N ASN A 444 0.53 2.87 23.37
CA ASN A 444 1.53 1.85 23.07
C ASN A 444 2.97 2.31 23.33
N VAL A 445 3.22 2.85 24.51
CA VAL A 445 4.52 3.40 24.89
C VAL A 445 4.82 3.07 26.34
N SER A 446 6.01 2.54 26.60
CA SER A 446 6.47 2.31 27.96
C SER A 446 6.78 3.64 28.67
N PRO A 447 6.67 3.72 30.01
CA PRO A 447 6.92 4.96 30.74
C PRO A 447 8.28 5.61 30.45
N ASP A 448 9.32 4.80 30.24
CA ASP A 448 10.69 5.27 29.96
C ASP A 448 10.89 5.80 28.53
N GLU A 449 9.98 5.46 27.61
CA GLU A 449 10.06 5.82 26.18
C GLU A 449 9.15 7.02 25.84
N ILE A 450 8.35 7.52 26.79
CA ILE A 450 7.49 8.69 26.61
C ILE A 450 8.31 9.90 26.14
N GLY A 451 7.90 10.51 25.03
CA GLY A 451 8.56 11.68 24.46
C GLY A 451 9.72 11.37 23.53
N THR A 452 10.04 10.09 23.32
CA THR A 452 11.13 9.65 22.46
C THR A 452 10.63 9.06 21.14
N ALA A 453 11.57 8.84 20.21
CA ALA A 453 11.31 8.09 18.97
C ALA A 453 11.60 6.58 19.10
N ASN A 454 11.95 6.11 20.31
CA ASN A 454 12.26 4.71 20.53
C ASN A 454 10.96 3.90 20.65
N THR A 455 10.78 2.93 19.76
CA THR A 455 9.63 2.02 19.71
C THR A 455 10.01 0.58 20.03
N ALA A 456 11.20 0.32 20.55
CA ALA A 456 11.68 -1.05 20.80
C ALA A 456 10.77 -1.83 21.76
N GLY A 457 10.18 -1.16 22.76
CA GLY A 457 9.21 -1.73 23.70
C GLY A 457 7.75 -1.75 23.22
N SER A 458 7.44 -1.06 22.12
CA SER A 458 6.07 -0.96 21.57
C SER A 458 5.60 -2.27 20.95
N GLN A 459 4.31 -2.58 21.08
CA GLN A 459 3.67 -3.72 20.43
C GLN A 459 3.27 -3.38 18.98
N PRO A 460 3.12 -4.37 18.09
CA PRO A 460 2.58 -4.14 16.75
C PRO A 460 1.16 -3.57 16.82
N ALA A 461 0.97 -2.31 16.42
CA ALA A 461 -0.29 -1.60 16.60
C ALA A 461 -0.80 -0.94 15.33
N LEU A 462 -2.11 -1.09 15.06
CA LEU A 462 -2.80 -0.48 13.93
C LEU A 462 -4.10 0.18 14.37
N LEU A 463 -4.28 1.45 13.98
CA LEU A 463 -5.54 2.17 14.13
C LEU A 463 -6.12 2.49 12.74
N VAL A 464 -7.35 2.04 12.48
CA VAL A 464 -8.05 2.29 11.21
C VAL A 464 -9.37 2.99 11.47
N SER A 465 -9.59 4.16 10.87
CA SER A 465 -10.84 4.90 11.06
C SER A 465 -11.22 5.83 9.91
N ASP A 466 -12.43 6.40 9.98
CA ASP A 466 -12.82 7.53 9.11
C ASP A 466 -11.85 8.71 9.22
N ALA A 467 -11.45 9.03 10.45
CA ALA A 467 -10.60 10.13 10.82
C ALA A 467 -10.09 9.91 12.25
N ILE A 468 -8.79 10.12 12.48
CA ILE A 468 -8.18 9.96 13.81
C ILE A 468 -7.93 11.33 14.46
N THR A 469 -8.42 11.50 15.68
CA THR A 469 -8.17 12.66 16.55
C THR A 469 -7.37 12.21 17.77
N ILE A 470 -6.28 12.90 18.08
CA ILE A 470 -5.50 12.67 19.30
C ILE A 470 -5.94 13.67 20.36
N LEU A 471 -6.21 13.14 21.55
CA LEU A 471 -6.57 13.88 22.76
C LEU A 471 -5.50 13.59 23.81
N SER A 472 -4.98 14.65 24.43
CA SER A 472 -3.84 14.55 25.32
C SER A 472 -4.19 13.82 26.63
N THR A 473 -3.17 13.55 27.45
CA THR A 473 -3.35 13.01 28.82
C THR A 473 -4.09 13.97 29.76
N ASN A 474 -4.30 15.23 29.36
CA ASN A 474 -5.06 16.22 30.13
C ASN A 474 -6.45 16.49 29.55
N TRP A 475 -6.88 15.69 28.56
CA TRP A 475 -8.20 15.85 27.98
C TRP A 475 -9.31 15.72 29.02
N SER A 476 -10.31 16.59 28.93
CA SER A 476 -11.48 16.55 29.79
C SER A 476 -12.73 16.83 28.98
N ASP A 477 -13.67 15.89 29.00
CA ASP A 477 -14.96 16.02 28.29
C ASP A 477 -15.74 17.25 28.75
N MET A 478 -15.64 17.63 30.02
CA MET A 478 -16.28 18.84 30.57
C MET A 478 -15.81 20.12 29.88
N ASN A 479 -14.56 20.14 29.42
CA ASN A 479 -13.95 21.30 28.76
C ASN A 479 -14.09 21.27 27.24
N SER A 480 -14.52 20.15 26.66
CA SER A 480 -14.58 19.93 25.21
C SER A 480 -15.41 20.99 24.46
N GLY A 481 -16.50 21.45 25.10
CA GLY A 481 -17.37 22.51 24.62
C GLY A 481 -16.92 23.93 24.97
N LEU A 482 -15.83 24.12 25.70
CA LEU A 482 -15.35 25.43 26.15
C LEU A 482 -14.34 26.05 25.17
N THR A 483 -13.86 27.25 25.51
CA THR A 483 -12.85 27.96 24.69
C THR A 483 -11.53 27.19 24.67
N ILE A 484 -10.65 27.52 23.71
CA ILE A 484 -9.33 26.88 23.61
C ILE A 484 -8.51 26.98 24.91
N ALA A 485 -8.66 28.06 25.67
CA ALA A 485 -7.94 28.29 26.93
C ALA A 485 -8.33 27.31 28.05
N SER A 486 -9.48 26.63 27.93
CA SER A 486 -9.92 25.60 28.89
C SER A 486 -9.53 24.19 28.44
N ARG A 487 -9.02 24.01 27.22
CA ARG A 487 -8.62 22.73 26.63
C ARG A 487 -7.11 22.66 26.48
N VAL A 488 -6.37 22.92 27.55
CA VAL A 488 -4.91 22.92 27.52
C VAL A 488 -4.39 21.49 27.48
N ALA A 489 -3.60 21.15 26.46
CA ALA A 489 -3.05 19.82 26.29
C ALA A 489 -1.93 19.52 27.30
N ARG A 490 -1.47 18.26 27.31
CA ARG A 490 -0.19 17.83 27.86
C ARG A 490 0.64 17.08 26.81
N PRO A 491 1.96 16.98 26.95
CA PRO A 491 2.77 16.17 26.06
C PRO A 491 2.27 14.73 25.99
N THR A 492 2.12 14.22 24.77
CA THR A 492 1.55 12.91 24.49
C THR A 492 2.40 12.18 23.46
N THR A 493 2.48 10.86 23.59
CA THR A 493 3.27 9.98 22.71
C THR A 493 2.36 8.86 22.22
N VAL A 494 2.34 8.65 20.91
CA VAL A 494 1.48 7.66 20.24
C VAL A 494 2.33 6.83 19.30
N ASN A 495 2.39 5.52 19.52
CA ASN A 495 3.13 4.58 18.69
C ASN A 495 2.17 3.63 17.96
N ALA A 496 1.86 3.89 16.70
CA ALA A 496 0.97 3.04 15.90
C ALA A 496 1.10 3.30 14.40
N ALA A 497 0.89 2.25 13.59
CA ALA A 497 0.51 2.44 12.21
C ALA A 497 -0.95 2.95 12.15
N MET A 498 -1.25 3.81 11.18
CA MET A 498 -2.57 4.41 11.06
C MET A 498 -3.07 4.37 9.63
N ILE A 499 -4.33 3.99 9.45
CA ILE A 499 -5.08 4.16 8.21
C ILE A 499 -6.23 5.12 8.51
N THR A 500 -6.24 6.27 7.85
CA THR A 500 -7.23 7.33 8.12
C THR A 500 -7.76 7.96 6.83
N GLY A 501 -8.90 8.61 6.93
CA GLY A 501 -9.38 9.53 5.91
C GLY A 501 -8.93 10.97 6.16
N ILE A 502 -9.09 11.81 5.15
CA ILE A 502 -8.84 13.26 5.22
C ILE A 502 -9.99 14.07 4.61
N VAL A 503 -10.08 15.35 4.95
CA VAL A 503 -10.86 16.32 4.18
C VAL A 503 -9.92 16.95 3.16
N PRO A 504 -10.11 16.74 1.84
CA PRO A 504 -9.16 17.21 0.82
C PRO A 504 -9.24 18.73 0.65
N THR A 505 -8.15 19.34 0.16
CA THR A 505 -8.17 20.75 -0.26
C THR A 505 -9.21 20.95 -1.36
N ARG A 506 -10.10 21.91 -1.16
CA ARG A 506 -11.14 22.37 -2.10
C ARG A 506 -11.01 23.87 -2.27
N SER A 507 -11.62 24.45 -3.32
CA SER A 507 -11.58 25.90 -3.56
C SER A 507 -12.01 26.67 -2.30
N GLY A 508 -11.07 27.38 -1.67
CA GLY A 508 -11.34 28.16 -0.45
C GLY A 508 -11.12 27.43 0.88
N ALA A 509 -10.69 26.17 0.87
CA ALA A 509 -10.38 25.42 2.09
C ALA A 509 -9.17 24.50 1.93
N TYR A 510 -8.16 24.70 2.76
CA TYR A 510 -6.97 23.85 2.85
C TYR A 510 -7.30 22.51 3.55
N SER A 511 -6.66 21.40 3.18
CA SER A 511 -6.85 20.09 3.83
C SER A 511 -6.28 20.02 5.24
N GLY A 512 -5.26 20.85 5.53
CA GLY A 512 -4.41 20.72 6.70
C GLY A 512 -3.10 19.98 6.42
N GLY A 513 -2.95 19.36 5.24
CA GLY A 513 -1.74 18.64 4.85
C GLY A 513 -1.44 17.41 5.70
N PHE A 514 -0.32 16.75 5.40
CA PHE A 514 0.18 15.59 6.15
C PHE A 514 0.43 15.91 7.62
N GLU A 515 0.90 17.12 7.91
CA GLU A 515 1.14 17.59 9.27
C GLU A 515 -0.12 17.61 10.13
N ASN A 516 -1.32 17.61 9.53
CA ASN A 516 -2.61 17.53 10.24
C ASN A 516 -3.44 16.32 9.85
N SER A 517 -2.81 15.25 9.36
CA SER A 517 -3.48 13.95 9.18
C SER A 517 -4.05 13.43 10.50
N LEU A 518 -3.35 13.70 11.60
CA LEU A 518 -3.86 13.54 12.96
C LEU A 518 -4.55 14.84 13.38
N ARG A 519 -5.84 14.72 13.72
CA ARG A 519 -6.64 15.87 14.15
C ARG A 519 -6.41 16.15 15.63
N LEU A 520 -6.65 17.39 16.03
CA LEU A 520 -6.43 17.87 17.39
C LEU A 520 -7.58 18.79 17.82
N LEU A 521 -7.87 18.79 19.12
CA LEU A 521 -8.93 19.60 19.74
C LEU A 521 -8.46 20.33 21.01
N GLU A 522 -7.17 20.61 21.14
CA GLU A 522 -6.61 21.20 22.36
C GLU A 522 -5.59 22.30 22.05
N ASP A 523 -5.24 23.09 23.06
CA ASP A 523 -4.15 24.04 23.02
C ASP A 523 -2.82 23.31 23.27
N TRP A 524 -2.04 23.12 22.21
CA TRP A 524 -0.72 22.51 22.28
C TRP A 524 0.42 23.54 22.21
N ASN A 525 0.15 24.83 22.44
CA ASN A 525 1.16 25.86 22.26
C ASN A 525 2.40 25.62 23.14
N GLY A 526 3.56 25.41 22.51
CA GLY A 526 4.82 25.07 23.19
C GLY A 526 4.91 23.64 23.72
N LEU A 527 3.90 22.80 23.47
CA LEU A 527 3.83 21.40 23.89
C LEU A 527 4.11 20.46 22.71
N ARG A 528 4.56 19.24 23.04
CA ARG A 528 5.02 18.26 22.05
C ARG A 528 4.00 17.15 21.85
N LEU A 529 3.70 16.85 20.60
CA LEU A 529 3.03 15.62 20.21
C LEU A 529 4.06 14.74 19.50
N ASN A 530 4.38 13.60 20.13
CA ASN A 530 5.30 12.62 19.59
C ASN A 530 4.48 11.50 18.94
N TYR A 531 4.75 11.26 17.66
CA TYR A 531 4.10 10.20 16.92
C TYR A 531 5.17 9.35 16.25
N ASN A 532 5.22 8.06 16.58
CA ASN A 532 6.14 7.12 15.96
C ASN A 532 5.32 6.07 15.20
N GLY A 533 5.47 6.00 13.89
CA GLY A 533 4.69 5.08 13.10
C GLY A 533 4.69 5.38 11.61
N SER A 534 3.60 4.98 10.98
CA SER A 534 3.34 5.12 9.55
C SER A 534 1.91 5.58 9.35
N ILE A 535 1.69 6.65 8.59
CA ILE A 535 0.35 7.15 8.26
C ILE A 535 0.03 6.83 6.81
N ALA A 536 -1.03 6.05 6.62
CA ALA A 536 -1.63 5.78 5.33
C ALA A 536 -2.97 6.52 5.20
N VAL A 537 -3.09 7.42 4.22
CA VAL A 537 -4.34 8.11 3.89
C VAL A 537 -4.91 7.50 2.61
N LEU A 538 -5.94 6.67 2.79
CA LEU A 538 -6.49 5.86 1.70
C LEU A 538 -7.75 6.46 1.07
N TYR A 539 -8.48 7.32 1.77
CA TYR A 539 -9.78 7.83 1.34
C TYR A 539 -10.09 9.22 1.90
N GLN A 540 -11.14 9.84 1.37
CA GLN A 540 -11.77 11.00 1.99
C GLN A 540 -12.64 10.55 3.17
N SER A 541 -12.61 11.32 4.25
CA SER A 541 -13.50 11.11 5.40
C SER A 541 -14.96 11.33 4.98
N LEU A 542 -15.85 10.47 5.46
CA LEU A 542 -17.29 10.45 5.20
C LEU A 542 -18.07 11.05 6.38
N TYR A 543 -17.58 10.86 7.61
CA TYR A 543 -18.29 11.29 8.83
C TYR A 543 -17.72 12.59 9.41
N ALA A 544 -16.40 12.66 9.61
CA ALA A 544 -15.73 13.84 10.15
C ALA A 544 -15.29 14.80 9.02
N THR A 545 -16.25 15.49 8.43
CA THR A 545 -16.07 16.21 7.15
C THR A 545 -15.78 17.69 7.29
N ALA A 546 -15.74 18.23 8.51
CA ALA A 546 -15.55 19.66 8.71
C ALA A 546 -14.15 20.12 8.24
N PRO A 547 -14.07 21.22 7.47
CA PRO A 547 -12.81 21.75 6.99
C PRO A 547 -11.94 22.21 8.16
N ILE A 548 -10.63 22.27 7.94
CA ILE A 548 -9.77 22.99 8.87
C ILE A 548 -10.05 24.49 8.70
N THR A 549 -10.52 25.16 9.76
CA THR A 549 -10.62 26.63 9.76
C THR A 549 -9.38 27.19 10.42
N SER A 550 -8.73 28.14 9.76
CA SER A 550 -7.54 28.82 10.28
C SER A 550 -7.95 29.70 11.47
N GLY A 551 -7.75 29.21 12.69
CA GLY A 551 -8.04 29.98 13.90
C GLY A 551 -7.74 29.19 15.17
N SER A 552 -7.28 29.90 16.21
CA SER A 552 -6.97 29.36 17.54
C SER A 552 -8.19 28.78 18.29
N THR A 553 -9.35 28.67 17.66
CA THR A 553 -10.61 28.26 18.31
C THR A 553 -10.79 26.75 18.36
N ILE A 554 -10.24 25.99 17.40
CA ILE A 554 -10.34 24.52 17.38
C ILE A 554 -9.17 23.90 18.14
N TYR A 555 -7.95 24.23 17.74
CA TYR A 555 -6.71 23.77 18.37
C TYR A 555 -5.61 24.82 18.17
N ARG A 556 -4.55 24.75 18.98
CA ARG A 556 -3.26 25.39 18.66
C ARG A 556 -2.24 24.31 18.31
N PRO A 557 -1.40 24.48 17.28
CA PRO A 557 -0.54 23.41 16.80
C PRO A 557 0.57 23.05 17.81
N PRO A 558 0.87 21.74 17.98
CA PRO A 558 1.99 21.29 18.79
C PRO A 558 3.32 21.47 18.05
N ILE A 559 4.41 21.33 18.79
CA ILE A 559 5.67 20.87 18.23
C ILE A 559 5.48 19.41 17.81
N ARG A 560 5.40 19.15 16.50
CA ARG A 560 5.24 17.80 15.96
C ARG A 560 6.58 17.10 15.87
N SER A 561 6.71 15.96 16.54
CA SER A 561 7.88 15.07 16.42
C SER A 561 7.39 13.76 15.85
N PHE A 562 7.41 13.67 14.51
CA PHE A 562 6.93 12.50 13.78
C PHE A 562 8.15 11.69 13.36
N ALA A 563 8.21 10.43 13.79
CA ALA A 563 9.25 9.50 13.40
C ALA A 563 8.64 8.26 12.74
N TYR A 564 9.42 7.65 11.85
CA TYR A 564 9.09 6.35 11.31
C TYR A 564 9.38 5.27 12.36
N ASP A 565 8.46 4.33 12.57
CA ASP A 565 8.69 3.19 13.44
C ASP A 565 9.45 2.08 12.67
N SER A 566 10.75 1.96 12.96
CA SER A 566 11.61 0.95 12.34
C SER A 566 11.24 -0.50 12.67
N ASN A 567 10.34 -0.74 13.63
CA ASN A 567 9.80 -2.08 13.83
C ASN A 567 9.06 -2.59 12.59
N PHE A 568 8.51 -1.71 11.75
CA PHE A 568 7.75 -2.12 10.57
C PHE A 568 8.62 -2.76 9.49
N ASP A 569 9.95 -2.56 9.53
CA ASP A 569 10.91 -3.25 8.65
C ASP A 569 10.97 -4.76 8.96
N ASP A 570 10.58 -5.20 10.17
CA ASP A 570 10.49 -6.60 10.55
C ASP A 570 9.07 -7.13 10.36
N VAL A 571 8.91 -8.10 9.46
CA VAL A 571 7.64 -8.76 9.17
C VAL A 571 6.94 -9.32 10.41
N LYS A 572 7.67 -9.71 11.45
CA LYS A 572 7.11 -10.24 12.70
C LYS A 572 6.55 -9.16 13.62
N LYS A 573 6.96 -7.91 13.40
CA LYS A 573 6.52 -6.74 14.16
C LYS A 573 5.54 -5.85 13.38
N LEU A 574 5.12 -6.27 12.18
CA LEU A 574 4.01 -5.64 11.48
C LEU A 574 2.71 -5.80 12.29
N PRO A 575 1.87 -4.74 12.36
CA PRO A 575 0.58 -4.82 13.00
C PRO A 575 -0.31 -5.94 12.45
N PRO A 576 -1.23 -6.50 13.26
CA PRO A 576 -2.27 -7.38 12.77
C PRO A 576 -3.05 -6.71 11.62
N ALA A 577 -3.50 -7.50 10.64
CA ALA A 577 -4.26 -7.01 9.48
C ALA A 577 -3.52 -5.99 8.57
N THR A 578 -2.19 -5.88 8.65
CA THR A 578 -1.41 -4.99 7.76
C THR A 578 -1.71 -5.27 6.27
N PRO A 579 -2.19 -4.27 5.51
CA PRO A 579 -2.37 -4.41 4.07
C PRO A 579 -1.03 -4.53 3.35
N PHE A 580 -1.01 -5.31 2.27
CA PHE A 580 0.15 -5.42 1.38
C PHE A 580 -0.18 -4.83 0.01
N LEU A 581 0.71 -4.00 -0.48
CA LEU A 581 0.68 -3.44 -1.82
C LEU A 581 1.33 -4.43 -2.79
N ARG A 582 0.79 -4.57 -4.01
CA ARG A 582 1.34 -5.47 -5.03
C ARG A 582 1.91 -4.74 -6.21
N THR A 583 3.05 -5.22 -6.69
CA THR A 583 3.70 -4.67 -7.88
C THR A 583 4.55 -5.71 -8.61
N VAL A 584 4.71 -5.50 -9.92
CA VAL A 584 5.57 -6.33 -10.77
C VAL A 584 6.63 -5.44 -11.38
N MET A 585 7.88 -5.84 -11.18
CA MET A 585 9.06 -5.15 -11.64
C MET A 585 9.75 -5.95 -12.72
N ARG A 586 10.40 -5.27 -13.66
CA ARG A 586 11.40 -5.91 -14.51
C ARG A 586 12.75 -5.82 -13.81
N ALA A 587 13.32 -6.97 -13.48
CA ALA A 587 14.64 -7.09 -12.88
C ALA A 587 15.75 -7.04 -13.94
N SER A 588 15.55 -7.72 -15.07
CA SER A 588 16.53 -7.73 -16.16
C SER A 588 15.86 -7.90 -17.53
N TYR A 589 16.54 -7.45 -18.59
CA TYR A 589 16.20 -7.71 -19.99
C TYR A 589 17.49 -8.05 -20.74
N ALA A 590 17.46 -9.09 -21.57
CA ALA A 590 18.56 -9.43 -22.44
C ALA A 590 18.07 -10.01 -23.78
N GLN A 591 18.72 -9.59 -24.85
CA GLN A 591 18.75 -10.36 -26.10
C GLN A 591 19.81 -11.44 -25.92
N ILE A 592 19.42 -12.69 -26.11
CA ILE A 592 20.27 -13.84 -25.84
C ILE A 592 20.42 -14.67 -27.10
N LYS A 593 21.47 -15.51 -27.14
CA LYS A 593 21.58 -16.51 -28.20
C LYS A 593 20.43 -17.53 -28.04
N PRO A 594 19.81 -17.98 -29.14
CA PRO A 594 18.74 -18.98 -29.07
C PRO A 594 19.17 -20.23 -28.29
N ASP A 595 18.23 -20.79 -27.55
CA ASP A 595 18.38 -22.04 -26.78
C ASP A 595 19.36 -21.97 -25.60
N LEU A 596 19.82 -20.76 -25.23
CA LEU A 596 20.51 -20.51 -23.95
C LEU A 596 19.51 -20.04 -22.89
N ILE A 597 19.44 -20.79 -21.79
CA ILE A 597 18.48 -20.55 -20.70
C ILE A 597 19.13 -19.80 -19.52
N GLU A 598 20.46 -19.89 -19.40
CA GLU A 598 21.27 -19.29 -18.32
C GLU A 598 21.30 -17.75 -18.36
#